data_AF-A0A0F5HQQ2-F1
#
_entry.id   AF-A0A0F5HQQ2-F1
#
_cell.length_a   1.000
_cell.length_b   1.000
_cell.length_c   1.000
_cell.angle_alpha   90.00
_cell.angle_beta   90.00
_cell.angle_gamma   90.00
#
_symmetry.space_group_name_H-M   'P 1'
#
loop_
_entity.id
_entity.type
_entity.pdbx_description
1 polymer ?
#
loop_
_entity_poly.entity_id
_entity_poly.type
_entity_poly.pdbx_seq_one_letter_code
_entity_poly.pdbx_strand_id
1 'polypeptide(L)' 'MADSNEKKPKLESYLVYGMVFGLFVGSIFSTIGFMLEIVFIQVAGAGIGFLLGVVIGVLLYFIKVR' A
#
# COMPACT_ATOMS: atom_id res chain seq x y z
N MET A 1 2.79 -33.50 -11.98
CA MET A 1 4.03 -32.92 -11.44
C MET A 1 3.64 -31.71 -10.62
N ALA A 2 3.51 -31.88 -9.31
CA ALA A 2 3.13 -30.82 -8.39
C ALA A 2 4.39 -30.03 -8.03
N ASP A 3 4.65 -28.94 -8.74
CA ASP A 3 5.61 -27.92 -8.29
C ASP A 3 4.92 -27.07 -7.23
N SER A 4 4.70 -27.65 -6.04
CA SER A 4 4.35 -26.89 -4.84
C SER A 4 5.62 -26.21 -4.32
N ASN A 5 6.16 -25.31 -5.13
CA ASN A 5 7.20 -24.39 -4.72
C ASN A 5 6.50 -23.34 -3.84
N GLU A 6 6.30 -23.70 -2.57
CA GLU A 6 5.82 -22.79 -1.54
C GLU A 6 6.83 -21.65 -1.42
N LYS A 7 6.68 -20.62 -2.27
CA LYS A 7 7.48 -19.41 -2.26
C LYS A 7 7.31 -18.80 -0.88
N LYS A 8 8.34 -18.97 -0.04
CA LYS A 8 8.43 -18.32 1.27
C LYS A 8 7.98 -16.86 1.13
N PRO A 9 7.07 -16.37 1.97
CA PRO A 9 6.60 -15.00 1.87
C PRO A 9 7.82 -14.08 1.92
N LYS A 10 8.10 -13.39 0.81
CA LYS A 10 9.20 -12.42 0.72
C LYS A 10 8.67 -11.08 1.19
N LEU A 11 9.32 -10.50 2.20
CA LEU A 11 8.99 -9.18 2.74
C LEU A 11 8.87 -8.13 1.62
N GLU A 12 9.77 -8.18 0.64
CA GLU A 12 9.75 -7.29 -0.53
C GLU A 12 8.44 -7.35 -1.31
N SER A 13 7.89 -8.53 -1.59
CA SER A 13 6.63 -8.63 -2.34
C SER A 13 5.47 -8.02 -1.58
N TYR A 14 5.42 -8.21 -0.26
CA TYR A 14 4.36 -7.64 0.59
C TYR A 14 4.49 -6.12 0.75
N LEU A 15 5.72 -5.63 0.88
CA LEU A 15 6.02 -4.19 0.88
C LEU A 15 5.64 -3.53 -0.45
N VAL A 16 6.02 -4.12 -1.58
CA VAL A 16 5.67 -3.61 -2.91
C VAL A 16 4.15 -3.61 -3.10
N TYR A 17 3.45 -4.68 -2.71
CA TYR A 17 2.00 -4.71 -2.75
C TYR A 17 1.35 -3.62 -1.88
N GLY A 18 1.83 -3.47 -0.64
CA GLY A 18 1.35 -2.44 0.27
C GLY A 18 1.59 -1.03 -0.26
N MET A 19 2.78 -0.75 -0.80
CA MET A 19 3.11 0.53 -1.41
C MET A 19 2.25 0.84 -2.64
N VAL A 20 2.12 -0.11 -3.58
CA VAL A 20 1.29 0.08 -4.78
C VAL A 20 -0.17 0.31 -4.41
N PHE A 21 -0.70 -0.48 -3.47
CA PHE A 21 -2.07 -0.32 -2.99
C PHE A 21 -2.27 1.02 -2.27
N GLY A 22 -1.35 1.40 -1.38
CA GLY A 22 -1.40 2.66 -0.65
C GLY A 22 -1.30 3.88 -1.56
N LEU A 23 -0.46 3.84 -2.59
CA LEU A 23 -0.37 4.90 -3.61
C LEU A 23 -1.63 4.96 -4.46
N PHE A 24 -2.19 3.81 -4.84
CA PHE A 24 -3.44 3.75 -5.61
C PHE A 24 -4.58 4.39 -4.82
N VAL A 25 -4.79 3.96 -3.57
CA VAL A 25 -5.81 4.53 -2.68
C VAL A 25 -5.54 6.00 -2.39
N GLY A 26 -4.30 6.37 -2.08
CA GLY A 26 -3.89 7.76 -1.85
C GLY A 26 -4.13 8.67 -3.06
N SER A 27 -3.96 8.16 -4.28
CA SER A 27 -4.25 8.88 -5.53
C SER A 27 -5.75 9.13 -5.73
N ILE A 28 -6.61 8.17 -5.34
CA ILE A 28 -8.06 8.34 -5.37
C ILE A 28 -8.47 9.43 -4.36
N PHE A 29 -7.96 9.36 -3.13
CA PHE A 29 -8.21 10.40 -2.13
C PHE A 29 -7.68 11.77 -2.54
N SER A 30 -6.52 11.82 -3.20
CA SER A 30 -5.96 13.07 -3.75
C SER A 30 -6.86 13.64 -4.85
N THR A 31 -7.42 12.78 -5.72
CA THR A 31 -8.37 13.19 -6.76
C THR A 31 -9.67 13.75 -6.17
N ILE A 32 -10.17 13.14 -5.09
CA ILE A 32 -11.32 13.66 -4.33
C ILE A 32 -10.98 15.01 -3.68
N GLY A 33 -9.77 15.14 -3.13
CA GLY A 33 -9.27 16.41 -2.56
C GLY A 33 -9.23 17.53 -3.61
N PHE A 34 -8.89 17.21 -4.85
CA PHE A 34 -8.95 18.17 -5.96
C PHE A 34 -10.39 18.61 -6.27
N MET A 35 -11.35 17.68 -6.29
CA MET A 35 -12.78 18.01 -6.49
C MET A 35 -13.37 18.89 -5.39
N LEU A 36 -12.83 18.83 -4.18
CA LEU A 36 -13.27 19.65 -3.04
C LEU A 36 -12.47 20.95 -2.89
N GLU A 37 -11.54 21.25 -3.82
CA GLU A 37 -10.61 22.39 -3.77
C GLU A 37 -9.72 22.44 -2.50
N ILE A 38 -9.55 21.31 -1.81
CA ILE A 38 -8.74 21.21 -0.60
C ILE A 38 -7.32 20.77 -0.98
N VAL A 39 -6.47 21.75 -1.30
CA VAL A 39 -5.06 21.55 -1.71
C VAL A 39 -4.26 20.73 -0.68
N PHE A 40 -4.58 20.87 0.60
CA PHE A 40 -3.94 20.10 1.67
C PHE A 40 -4.18 18.58 1.50
N ILE A 41 -5.41 18.17 1.15
CA ILE A 41 -5.77 16.75 0.99
C ILE A 41 -5.11 16.16 -0.27
N GLN A 42 -4.82 16.97 -1.30
CA GLN A 42 -4.11 16.48 -2.47
C GLN A 42 -2.70 15.99 -2.13
N VAL A 43 -1.92 16.79 -1.40
CA VAL A 43 -0.53 16.46 -1.05
C VAL A 43 -0.49 15.45 0.09
N ALA A 44 -1.32 15.66 1.11
CA ALA A 44 -1.42 14.76 2.25
C ALA A 44 -1.96 13.37 1.85
N GLY A 45 -2.89 13.28 0.89
CA GLY A 45 -3.48 12.02 0.45
C GLY A 45 -2.46 11.06 -0.17
N ALA A 46 -1.58 11.57 -1.03
CA ALA A 46 -0.52 10.75 -1.63
C ALA A 46 0.54 10.36 -0.59
N GLY A 47 0.98 11.30 0.26
CA GLY A 47 1.99 11.04 1.29
C GLY A 47 1.52 10.09 2.39
N ILE A 48 0.30 10.30 2.90
CA ILE A 48 -0.34 9.43 3.91
C ILE A 48 -0.68 8.07 3.29
N GLY A 49 -1.19 8.04 2.05
CA GLY A 49 -1.47 6.79 1.33
C GLY A 49 -0.23 5.91 1.18
N PHE A 50 0.92 6.51 0.83
CA PHE A 50 2.19 5.78 0.77
C PHE A 50 2.61 5.23 2.14
N LEU A 51 2.61 6.07 3.18
CA LEU A 51 2.99 5.65 4.53
C LEU A 51 2.09 4.53 5.06
N LEU A 52 0.77 4.68 4.93
CA LEU A 52 -0.20 3.64 5.33
C LEU A 52 -0.03 2.37 4.50
N GLY A 53 0.25 2.50 3.20
CA GLY A 53 0.53 1.36 2.32
C GLY A 53 1.73 0.53 2.78
N VAL A 54 2.83 1.20 3.15
CA VAL A 54 4.02 0.55 3.73
C VAL A 54 3.67 -0.14 5.03
N VAL A 55 2.97 0.54 5.95
CA VAL A 55 2.57 -0.03 7.24
C VAL A 55 1.69 -1.27 7.06
N ILE A 56 0.71 -1.24 6.16
CA ILE A 56 -0.17 -2.37 5.85
C ILE A 56 0.62 -3.51 5.21
N GLY A 57 1.55 -3.22 4.30
CA GLY A 57 2.42 -4.23 3.68
C GLY A 57 3.28 -4.97 4.71
N VAL A 58 3.88 -4.24 5.66
CA VAL A 58 4.64 -4.82 6.77
C VAL A 58 3.74 -5.59 7.72
N LEU A 59 2.55 -5.07 8.03
CA LEU A 59 1.58 -5.75 8.91
C LEU A 59 1.11 -7.08 8.32
N LEU A 60 0.77 -7.10 7.03
CA LEU A 60 0.39 -8.32 6.31
C LEU A 60 1.53 -9.35 6.27
N TYR A 61 2.77 -8.90 6.08
CA TYR A 61 3.93 -9.77 6.17
C TYR A 61 4.08 -10.36 7.58
N PHE A 62 3.97 -9.53 8.61
CA PHE A 62 4.11 -9.96 10.00
C PHE A 62 3.04 -10.98 10.41
N ILE A 63 1.79 -10.80 9.95
CA ILE A 63 0.70 -11.76 10.16
C ILE A 63 0.94 -13.07 9.40
N LYS A 64 1.52 -13.02 8.19
CA LYS A 64 1.78 -14.20 7.37
C LYS A 64 2.98 -15.03 7.85
N VAL A 65 3.98 -14.36 8.44
CA VAL A 65 5.21 -14.99 8.94
C VAL A 65 5.04 -15.60 10.34
N ARG A 66 4.09 -15.09 11.12
CA ARG A 66 3.72 -15.63 12.42
C ARG A 66 2.76 -16.80 12.30
#